data_AF-A0A4Y7Q9M0-F1
#
_entry.id   AF-A0A4Y7Q9M0-F1
#
_cell.length_a   1.000
_cell.length_b   1.000
_cell.length_c   1.000
_cell.angle_alpha   90.00
_cell.angle_beta   90.00
_cell.angle_gamma   90.00
#
_symmetry.space_group_name_H-M   'P 1'
#
loop_
_entity.id
_entity.type
_entity.pdbx_description
1 polymer ?
#
loop_
_entity_poly.entity_id
_entity_poly.type
_entity_poly.pdbx_seq_one_letter_code
_entity_poly.pdbx_strand_id
1 'polypeptide(L)'
;PPASQCNTAPVQCCNSVQKAGSPGIATLLGLLGIVVQDVNVPIGLTCSPITAIGVGSGASCNNQAVCCENNSFNGVVAIGCTPVNIAL
;
A
#
# COMPACT_ATOMS: atom_id res chain seq x y z
N PRO A 1 17.43 -6.76 14.11
CA PRO A 1 16.31 -7.73 14.25
C PRO A 1 15.30 -7.55 13.09
N PRO A 2 14.89 -8.60 12.36
CA PRO A 2 13.97 -8.48 11.24
C PRO A 2 12.51 -8.48 11.75
N ALA A 3 12.18 -7.44 12.50
CA ALA A 3 10.83 -7.11 12.92
C ALA A 3 10.77 -5.59 12.82
N SER A 4 10.02 -5.05 11.85
CA SER A 4 9.56 -3.64 11.70
C SER A 4 9.43 -3.22 10.21
N GLN A 5 8.90 -4.04 9.30
CA GLN A 5 8.78 -3.53 7.91
C GLN A 5 7.73 -2.42 7.79
N CYS A 6 6.65 -2.50 8.58
CA CYS A 6 5.72 -1.39 8.80
C CYS A 6 5.53 -1.20 10.32
N ASN A 7 5.65 0.03 10.85
CA ASN A 7 5.49 0.31 12.28
C ASN A 7 4.02 0.50 12.72
N THR A 8 3.13 0.80 11.77
CA THR A 8 1.75 1.28 12.06
C THR A 8 0.66 0.40 11.44
N ALA A 9 0.99 -0.55 10.56
CA ALA A 9 0.04 -1.36 9.80
C ALA A 9 0.65 -2.70 9.35
N PRO A 10 -0.12 -3.72 8.94
CA PRO A 10 0.43 -4.89 8.25
C PRO A 10 1.01 -4.50 6.87
N VAL A 11 1.99 -5.28 6.40
CA VAL A 11 2.49 -5.15 5.01
C VAL A 11 1.34 -5.43 4.04
N GLN A 12 1.31 -4.71 2.93
CA GLN A 12 0.26 -4.76 1.92
C GLN A 12 0.85 -5.21 0.59
N CYS A 13 0.17 -6.11 -0.11
CA CYS A 13 0.50 -6.45 -1.49
C CYS A 13 -0.43 -5.68 -2.42
N CYS A 14 0.10 -4.66 -3.08
CA CYS A 14 -0.65 -3.85 -4.04
C CYS A 14 -0.34 -4.30 -5.46
N ASN A 15 -1.35 -4.27 -6.34
CA ASN A 15 -1.15 -4.60 -7.74
C ASN A 15 -0.21 -3.60 -8.43
N SER A 16 -0.38 -2.31 -8.11
CA SER A 16 0.43 -1.21 -8.64
C SER A 16 0.53 -0.07 -7.61
N VAL A 17 1.64 0.67 -7.66
CA VAL A 17 1.83 1.90 -6.89
C VAL A 17 1.95 3.08 -7.86
N GLN A 18 1.11 4.09 -7.69
CA GLN A 18 1.09 5.30 -8.51
C GLN A 18 1.13 6.56 -7.65
N LYS A 19 1.40 7.71 -8.24
CA LYS A 19 1.39 8.98 -7.51
C LYS A 19 -0.04 9.49 -7.36
N ALA A 20 -0.35 10.13 -6.25
CA ALA A 20 -1.65 10.75 -5.99
C ALA A 20 -2.10 11.73 -7.09
N GLY A 21 -1.15 12.40 -7.74
CA GLY A 21 -1.36 13.33 -8.85
C GLY A 21 -1.54 12.69 -10.23
N SER A 22 -1.42 11.37 -10.37
CA SER A 22 -1.72 10.72 -11.64
C SER A 22 -3.20 10.93 -11.98
N PRO A 23 -3.57 11.29 -13.22
CA PRO A 23 -4.92 11.74 -13.55
C PRO A 23 -6.02 10.73 -13.20
N GLY A 24 -5.75 9.43 -13.30
CA GLY A 24 -6.68 8.38 -12.86
C GLY A 24 -6.75 8.17 -11.33
N ILE A 25 -5.67 8.45 -10.61
CA ILE A 25 -5.64 8.38 -9.14
C ILE A 25 -6.32 9.61 -8.54
N ALA A 26 -6.02 10.80 -9.06
CA ALA A 26 -6.60 12.05 -8.59
C ALA A 26 -8.13 12.05 -8.72
N THR A 27 -8.67 11.51 -9.81
CA THR A 27 -10.12 11.34 -9.98
C THR A 27 -10.68 10.30 -9.00
N LEU A 28 -10.03 9.16 -8.83
CA LEU A 28 -10.45 8.13 -7.86
C LEU A 28 -10.45 8.67 -6.43
N LEU A 29 -9.40 9.35 -6.00
CA LEU A 29 -9.29 9.99 -4.69
C LEU A 29 -10.38 11.05 -4.51
N GLY A 30 -10.65 11.86 -5.53
CA GLY A 30 -11.74 12.85 -5.52
C GLY A 30 -13.13 12.21 -5.39
N LEU A 31 -13.39 11.09 -6.08
CA LEU A 31 -14.64 10.34 -5.97
C LEU A 31 -14.83 9.70 -4.59
N LEU A 32 -13.73 9.29 -3.95
CA LEU A 32 -13.72 8.74 -2.60
C LEU A 32 -13.73 9.84 -1.51
N GLY A 33 -13.68 11.12 -1.88
CA GLY A 33 -13.60 12.23 -0.93
C GLY A 33 -12.27 12.31 -0.18
N ILE A 34 -11.21 11.72 -0.71
CA ILE A 34 -9.88 11.69 -0.12
C ILE A 34 -9.10 12.91 -0.61
N VAL A 35 -8.73 13.79 0.32
CA VAL A 35 -7.87 14.93 0.03
C VAL A 35 -6.45 14.58 0.43
N VAL A 36 -5.58 14.42 -0.56
CA VAL A 36 -4.14 14.22 -0.34
C VAL A 36 -3.45 15.56 -0.53
N GLN A 37 -2.71 16.01 0.50
CA GLN A 37 -2.06 17.33 0.48
C GLN A 37 -0.90 17.41 -0.52
N ASP A 38 -0.25 16.27 -0.77
CA ASP A 38 0.88 16.17 -1.69
C ASP A 38 0.55 15.18 -2.83
N VAL A 39 0.71 15.66 -4.07
CA VAL A 39 0.39 14.91 -5.29
C VAL A 39 1.47 13.88 -5.66
N ASN A 40 2.64 13.92 -5.02
CA ASN A 40 3.70 12.94 -5.21
C ASN A 40 3.59 11.77 -4.22
N VAL A 41 2.63 11.80 -3.28
CA VAL A 41 2.39 10.71 -2.35
C VAL A 41 2.14 9.42 -3.13
N PRO A 42 2.87 8.34 -2.82
CA PRO A 42 2.64 7.04 -3.42
C PRO A 42 1.33 6.43 -2.89
N ILE A 43 0.49 6.01 -3.82
CA ILE A 43 -0.82 5.41 -3.63
C ILE A 43 -0.77 3.99 -4.18
N GLY A 44 -1.06 3.02 -3.32
CA GLY A 44 -1.25 1.63 -3.70
C GLY A 44 -2.66 1.41 -4.23
N LEU A 45 -2.77 0.69 -5.34
CA LEU A 45 -4.03 0.25 -5.93
C LEU A 45 -4.24 -1.25 -5.74
N THR A 46 -5.48 -1.62 -5.42
CA THR A 46 -5.90 -3.02 -5.26
C THR A 46 -4.93 -3.75 -4.33
N CYS A 47 -4.89 -3.28 -3.09
CA CYS A 47 -4.00 -3.76 -2.05
C CYS A 47 -4.70 -4.78 -1.16
N SER A 48 -4.09 -5.95 -1.01
CA SER A 48 -4.53 -6.95 -0.05
C SER A 48 -3.59 -6.98 1.15
N PRO A 49 -4.11 -7.07 2.39
CA PRO A 49 -3.29 -7.18 3.58
C PRO A 49 -2.56 -8.52 3.58
N ILE A 50 -1.24 -8.45 3.78
CA ILE A 50 -0.42 -9.61 4.06
C ILE A 50 -0.50 -9.83 5.57
N THR A 51 -1.49 -10.59 6.03
CA THR A 51 -1.62 -10.94 7.44
C THR A 51 -0.51 -11.90 7.86
N ALA A 52 0.04 -11.69 9.06
CA ALA A 52 1.27 -12.28 9.61
C ALA A 52 1.33 -13.83 9.74
N ILE A 53 0.36 -14.58 9.22
CA ILE A 53 0.49 -16.03 9.04
C ILE A 53 1.36 -16.28 7.80
N GLY A 54 2.65 -15.91 7.85
CA GLY A 54 3.53 -16.10 6.68
C GLY A 54 4.73 -15.18 6.57
N VAL A 55 4.94 -14.23 7.49
CA VAL A 55 6.15 -13.37 7.50
C VAL A 55 7.46 -14.13 7.76
N GLY A 56 7.41 -15.46 7.90
CA GLY A 56 8.53 -16.39 7.80
C GLY A 56 8.19 -17.70 7.08
N SER A 57 7.07 -17.78 6.36
CA SER A 57 6.59 -19.04 5.74
C SER A 57 6.02 -18.86 4.32
N GLY A 58 6.36 -17.76 3.63
CA GLY A 58 5.95 -17.56 2.24
C GLY A 58 4.75 -16.64 2.07
N ALA A 59 4.70 -15.54 2.81
CA ALA A 59 3.89 -14.39 2.42
C ALA A 59 4.40 -13.81 1.08
N SER A 60 3.99 -14.41 -0.04
CA SER A 60 4.41 -14.03 -1.37
C SER A 60 3.49 -12.94 -1.93
N CYS A 61 4.01 -11.72 -1.97
CA CYS A 61 3.45 -10.69 -2.84
C CYS A 61 4.02 -10.88 -4.25
N ASN A 62 3.19 -11.34 -5.18
CA ASN A 62 3.60 -11.46 -6.59
C ASN A 62 3.69 -10.10 -7.31
N ASN A 63 3.16 -9.04 -6.69
CA ASN A 63 3.16 -7.68 -7.22
C ASN A 63 4.09 -6.77 -6.41
N GLN A 64 3.57 -5.65 -5.89
CA GLN A 64 4.36 -4.69 -5.15
C GLN A 64 4.05 -4.80 -3.65
N ALA A 65 5.06 -5.26 -2.91
CA ALA A 65 5.06 -5.25 -1.47
C ALA A 65 5.30 -3.82 -0.95
N VAL A 66 4.36 -3.30 -0.17
CA VAL A 66 4.41 -1.93 0.35
C VAL A 66 3.92 -1.84 1.78
N CYS A 67 4.38 -0.81 2.49
CA CYS A 67 3.82 -0.34 3.74
C CYS A 67 3.06 0.95 3.50
N CYS A 68 1.76 0.94 3.75
CA CYS A 68 0.91 2.12 3.57
C CYS A 68 0.43 2.62 4.94
N GLU A 69 0.37 3.94 5.11
CA GLU A 69 -0.09 4.59 6.34
C GLU A 69 -1.61 4.50 6.51
N ASN A 70 -2.36 4.48 5.40
CA ASN A 70 -3.81 4.38 5.43
C ASN A 70 -4.32 3.38 4.40
N ASN A 71 -5.09 2.38 4.85
CA ASN A 71 -5.73 1.37 3.99
C ASN A 71 -7.23 1.21 4.32
N SER A 72 -7.89 2.28 4.72
CA SER A 72 -9.29 2.21 5.16
C SER A 72 -10.31 2.10 4.00
N PHE A 73 -9.86 1.97 2.75
CA PHE A 73 -10.70 2.00 1.55
C PHE A 73 -11.02 0.59 1.02
N ASN A 74 -11.22 -0.36 1.93
CA ASN A 74 -11.57 -1.75 1.61
C ASN A 74 -10.56 -2.45 0.67
N GLY A 75 -9.28 -2.06 0.73
CA GLY A 75 -8.22 -2.58 -0.13
C GLY A 75 -8.22 -2.02 -1.56
N VAL A 76 -9.11 -1.10 -1.93
CA VAL A 76 -9.11 -0.49 -3.28
C VAL A 76 -7.96 0.51 -3.42
N VAL A 77 -7.75 1.32 -2.38
CA VAL A 77 -6.74 2.37 -2.35
C VAL A 77 -6.01 2.32 -1.01
N ALA A 78 -4.69 2.45 -1.04
CA ALA A 78 -3.87 2.64 0.14
C ALA A 78 -2.98 3.87 -0.04
N ILE A 79 -2.83 4.70 0.99
CA ILE A 79 -2.17 6.01 0.95
C ILE A 79 -0.86 5.95 1.73
N GLY A 80 0.16 6.68 1.25
CA GLY A 80 1.47 6.75 1.91
C GLY A 80 2.24 5.45 1.77
N CYS A 81 2.15 4.81 0.61
CA CYS A 81 2.73 3.50 0.37
C CYS A 81 4.23 3.57 0.10
N THR A 82 5.04 2.98 0.97
CA THR A 82 6.48 2.86 0.81
C THR A 82 6.84 1.43 0.40
N PRO A 83 7.66 1.23 -0.64
CA PRO A 83 8.07 -0.10 -1.06
C PRO A 83 8.89 -0.78 0.03
N VAL A 84 8.59 -2.05 0.30
CA VAL A 84 9.35 -2.88 1.25
C VAL A 84 9.91 -4.12 0.58
N ASN A 85 11.12 -4.47 0.97
CA ASN A 85 11.76 -5.70 0.56
C ASN A 85 11.34 -6.84 1.48
N ILE A 86 10.33 -7.59 1.05
CA ILE A 86 10.04 -8.90 1.64
C ILE A 86 11.04 -9.85 0.99
N ALA A 87 12.21 -10.03 1.61
CA ALA A 87 13.14 -11.07 1.18
C ALA A 87 12.43 -12.43 1.37
N LEU A 88 12.18 -13.13 0.26
CA LEU A 88 11.60 -14.46 0.21
C LEU A 88 12.71 -15.51 0.35
#